data_AF-A0A1I7HVW7-F1
#
_entry.id   AF-A0A1I7HVW7-F1
#
_cell.length_a   1.000
_cell.length_b   1.000
_cell.length_c   1.000
_cell.angle_alpha   90.00
_cell.angle_beta   90.00
_cell.angle_gamma   90.00
#
_symmetry.space_group_name_H-M   'P 1'
#
loop_
_entity.id
_entity.type
_entity.pdbx_description
1 polymer ?
#
loop_
_entity_poly.entity_id
_entity_poly.type
_entity_poly.pdbx_seq_one_letter_code
_entity_poly.pdbx_strand_id
1 'polypeptide(L)'
;MKRKNIKFIFKFRNLFLLGSIGCIFIILFKINSMKFYTKDIMYLFLNIFGNLSVEPNNFLINYSMYLFNFIFILQITSNYIYKDFNKESIYIFTRTDNKNRWINNKFLELVQIIFSYYAIQFFLVFALGKFNEFTIVNIKEFSILLVALIINTISINIILALFCNLLSFKLGELLSFGIGSVLFSLSFIVVFVLNIFKVEEKKYKFIPFVCSITSWNINFNNIIDRNIHDFSFFISNNNFLINLVVQALVIIVMTKIIRIIINKIDVL
;
A
#
# COMPACT_ATOMS: atom_id res chain seq x y z
N MET A 1 29.28 15.69 -8.33
CA MET A 1 28.16 14.89 -7.78
C MET A 1 26.89 15.68 -7.40
N LYS A 2 26.94 16.95 -6.94
CA LYS A 2 25.75 17.68 -6.43
C LYS A 2 24.59 17.98 -7.42
N ARG A 3 24.83 18.12 -8.74
CA ARG A 3 23.77 18.51 -9.72
C ARG A 3 22.79 17.38 -10.11
N LYS A 4 23.14 16.10 -9.94
CA LYS A 4 22.25 14.96 -10.31
C LYS A 4 21.14 14.71 -9.28
N ASN A 5 21.37 14.99 -8.00
CA ASN A 5 20.35 14.86 -6.96
C ASN A 5 19.18 15.83 -7.17
N ILE A 6 19.42 17.02 -7.72
CA ILE A 6 18.38 18.04 -7.91
C ILE A 6 17.32 17.56 -8.91
N LYS A 7 17.70 17.03 -10.08
CA LYS A 7 16.72 16.55 -11.07
C LYS A 7 15.88 15.37 -10.56
N PHE A 8 16.48 14.48 -9.76
CA PHE A 8 15.78 13.36 -9.14
C PHE A 8 14.74 13.85 -8.12
N ILE A 9 15.15 14.77 -7.23
CA ILE A 9 14.28 15.40 -6.23
C ILE A 9 13.12 16.14 -6.91
N PHE A 10 13.36 16.87 -8.00
CA PHE A 10 12.32 17.59 -8.74
C PHE A 10 11.31 16.65 -9.40
N LYS A 11 11.76 15.57 -10.07
CA LYS A 11 10.85 14.59 -10.68
C LYS A 11 9.99 13.89 -9.62
N PHE A 12 10.62 13.54 -8.50
CA PHE A 12 9.96 12.91 -7.37
C PHE A 12 8.91 13.83 -6.74
N ARG A 13 9.25 15.10 -6.53
CA ARG A 13 8.34 16.14 -6.03
C ARG A 13 7.11 16.29 -6.93
N ASN A 14 7.29 16.37 -8.24
CA ASN A 14 6.17 16.56 -9.16
C ASN A 14 5.23 15.34 -9.16
N LEU A 15 5.77 14.12 -9.10
CA LEU A 15 4.94 12.90 -9.00
C LEU A 15 4.19 12.83 -7.65
N PHE A 16 4.82 13.25 -6.56
CA PHE A 16 4.17 13.37 -5.24
C PHE A 16 3.00 14.35 -5.27
N LEU A 17 3.20 15.52 -5.89
CA LEU A 17 2.16 16.54 -6.02
C LEU A 17 1.00 16.04 -6.88
N LEU A 18 1.29 15.42 -8.04
CA LEU A 18 0.27 14.86 -8.92
C LEU A 18 -0.54 13.75 -8.23
N GLY A 19 0.13 12.84 -7.53
CA GLY A 19 -0.53 11.80 -6.74
C GLY A 19 -1.45 12.40 -5.69
N SER A 20 -0.97 13.40 -4.94
CA SER A 20 -1.76 14.09 -3.91
C SER A 20 -2.97 14.83 -4.48
N ILE A 21 -2.83 15.48 -5.64
CA ILE A 21 -3.95 16.11 -6.33
C ILE A 21 -5.00 15.07 -6.74
N GLY A 22 -4.58 13.95 -7.31
CA GLY A 22 -5.48 12.84 -7.65
C GLY A 22 -6.20 12.28 -6.43
N CYS A 23 -5.50 12.13 -5.30
CA CYS A 23 -6.09 11.74 -4.03
C CYS A 23 -7.16 12.72 -3.56
N ILE A 24 -6.92 14.04 -3.66
CA ILE A 24 -7.93 15.04 -3.30
C ILE A 24 -9.23 14.81 -4.10
N PHE A 25 -9.14 14.56 -5.40
CA PHE A 25 -10.32 14.26 -6.21
C PHE A 25 -11.05 12.98 -5.75
N ILE A 26 -10.31 11.92 -5.45
CA ILE A 26 -10.87 10.66 -4.92
C ILE A 26 -11.56 10.90 -3.57
N ILE A 27 -10.92 11.66 -2.68
CA ILE A 27 -11.44 11.99 -1.35
C ILE A 27 -12.74 12.79 -1.48
N LEU A 28 -12.76 13.83 -2.32
CA LEU A 28 -13.95 14.65 -2.55
C LEU A 28 -15.10 13.82 -3.13
N PHE A 29 -14.80 12.92 -4.07
CA PHE A 29 -15.79 11.99 -4.60
C PHE A 29 -16.38 11.10 -3.49
N LYS A 30 -15.52 10.51 -2.65
CA LYS A 30 -15.94 9.64 -1.54
C LYS A 30 -16.73 10.41 -0.47
N ILE A 31 -16.29 11.61 -0.12
CA ILE A 31 -17.02 12.51 0.78
C ILE A 31 -18.43 12.76 0.23
N ASN A 32 -18.57 13.11 -1.04
CA ASN A 32 -19.88 13.36 -1.65
C ASN A 32 -20.79 12.12 -1.60
N SER A 33 -20.23 10.94 -1.84
CA SER A 33 -20.99 9.68 -1.72
C SER A 33 -21.42 9.35 -0.29
N MET A 34 -20.63 9.73 0.72
CA MET A 34 -20.87 9.37 2.13
C MET A 34 -21.72 10.36 2.91
N LYS A 35 -21.79 11.62 2.48
CA LYS A 35 -22.56 12.68 3.17
C LYS A 35 -24.01 12.29 3.47
N PHE A 36 -24.58 11.38 2.69
CA PHE A 36 -25.96 10.91 2.84
C PHE A 36 -26.13 9.71 3.79
N TYR A 37 -25.04 9.04 4.17
CA TYR A 37 -25.09 7.81 4.96
C TYR A 37 -24.52 8.00 6.37
N THR A 38 -23.33 8.59 6.52
CA THR A 38 -22.68 8.81 7.82
C THR A 38 -21.79 10.06 7.80
N LYS A 39 -21.65 10.74 8.94
CA LYS A 39 -20.69 11.84 9.15
C LYS A 39 -19.50 11.44 10.03
N ASP A 40 -19.20 10.15 10.18
CA ASP A 40 -18.03 9.72 10.96
C ASP A 40 -16.77 9.59 10.08
N ILE A 41 -15.70 10.26 10.48
CA ILE A 41 -14.38 10.20 9.82
C ILE A 41 -13.89 8.75 9.72
N MET A 42 -14.20 7.90 10.70
CA MET A 42 -13.79 6.49 10.70
C MET A 42 -14.25 5.76 9.42
N TYR A 43 -15.51 5.93 9.02
CA TYR A 43 -16.05 5.31 7.80
C TYR A 43 -15.41 5.88 6.54
N LEU A 44 -15.02 7.17 6.54
CA LEU A 44 -14.29 7.78 5.44
C LEU A 44 -12.91 7.12 5.24
N PHE A 45 -12.16 6.89 6.33
CA PHE A 45 -10.87 6.18 6.28
C PHE A 45 -11.03 4.73 5.81
N LEU A 46 -12.04 4.03 6.34
CA LEU A 46 -12.36 2.67 5.88
C LEU A 46 -12.63 2.66 4.38
N ASN A 47 -13.52 3.51 3.88
CA ASN A 47 -13.90 3.49 2.47
C ASN A 47 -12.80 3.94 1.48
N ILE A 48 -11.74 4.58 1.95
CA ILE A 48 -10.61 4.99 1.12
C ILE A 48 -9.47 3.95 1.18
N PHE A 49 -9.16 3.41 2.36
CA PHE A 49 -7.96 2.58 2.56
C PHE A 49 -8.23 1.13 2.96
N GLY A 50 -9.42 0.81 3.48
CA GLY A 50 -9.70 -0.49 4.11
C GLY A 50 -10.93 -1.23 3.57
N ASN A 51 -11.83 -0.57 2.86
CA ASN A 51 -13.05 -1.16 2.36
C ASN A 51 -13.13 -1.02 0.85
N LEU A 52 -13.22 -2.16 0.20
CA LEU A 52 -13.59 -2.26 -1.19
C LEU A 52 -14.92 -3.00 -1.24
N SER A 53 -16.04 -2.26 -1.29
CA SER A 53 -17.35 -2.91 -1.35
C SER A 53 -17.42 -3.77 -2.62
N VAL A 54 -17.78 -5.05 -2.43
CA VAL A 54 -17.88 -6.06 -3.51
C VAL A 54 -19.23 -5.96 -4.21
N GLU A 55 -20.02 -4.92 -3.93
CA GLU A 55 -21.30 -4.73 -4.58
C GLU A 55 -21.09 -4.57 -6.09
N PRO A 56 -21.74 -5.41 -6.91
CA PRO A 56 -21.40 -5.54 -8.32
C PRO A 56 -21.58 -4.23 -9.10
N ASN A 57 -22.53 -3.37 -8.69
CA ASN A 57 -22.86 -2.15 -9.41
C ASN A 57 -21.77 -1.07 -9.33
N ASN A 58 -20.94 -1.05 -8.27
CA ASN A 58 -19.94 0.00 -8.04
C ASN A 58 -18.51 -0.52 -7.87
N PHE A 59 -18.30 -1.84 -7.98
CA PHE A 59 -17.01 -2.47 -7.75
C PHE A 59 -15.88 -1.85 -8.60
N LEU A 60 -16.07 -1.70 -9.91
CA LEU A 60 -15.04 -1.17 -10.81
C LEU A 60 -14.61 0.27 -10.47
N ILE A 61 -15.56 1.12 -10.06
CA ILE A 61 -15.27 2.50 -9.67
C ILE A 61 -14.48 2.52 -8.37
N ASN A 62 -14.95 1.79 -7.34
CA ASN A 62 -14.26 1.69 -6.06
C ASN A 62 -12.87 1.08 -6.21
N TYR A 63 -12.75 0.07 -7.08
CA TYR A 63 -11.51 -0.59 -7.40
C TYR A 63 -10.51 0.31 -8.12
N SER A 64 -10.94 1.05 -9.14
CA SER A 64 -10.06 1.99 -9.85
C SER A 64 -9.55 3.12 -8.94
N MET A 65 -10.40 3.64 -8.07
CA MET A 65 -10.00 4.64 -7.05
C MET A 65 -9.01 4.06 -6.05
N TYR A 66 -9.23 2.82 -5.60
CA TYR A 66 -8.31 2.14 -4.70
C TYR A 66 -6.95 1.94 -5.38
N LEU A 67 -6.94 1.39 -6.61
CA LEU A 67 -5.74 1.15 -7.41
C LEU A 67 -4.92 2.41 -7.68
N PHE A 68 -5.57 3.56 -7.85
CA PHE A 68 -4.90 4.81 -8.22
C PHE A 68 -3.69 5.11 -7.33
N ASN A 69 -3.88 5.01 -6.01
CA ASN A 69 -2.83 5.27 -5.04
C ASN A 69 -1.67 4.27 -5.13
N PHE A 70 -2.00 3.00 -5.34
CA PHE A 70 -1.00 1.93 -5.48
C PHE A 70 -0.19 2.09 -6.76
N ILE A 71 -0.84 2.36 -7.90
CA ILE A 71 -0.16 2.54 -9.18
C ILE A 71 0.79 3.75 -9.12
N PHE A 72 0.35 4.85 -8.52
CA PHE A 72 1.19 6.04 -8.37
C PHE A 72 2.45 5.77 -7.55
N ILE A 73 2.31 5.18 -6.36
CA ILE A 73 3.48 4.90 -5.51
C ILE A 73 4.39 3.84 -6.15
N LEU A 74 3.81 2.83 -6.81
CA LEU A 74 4.55 1.77 -7.48
C LEU A 74 5.32 2.31 -8.69
N GLN A 75 4.79 3.29 -9.43
CA GLN A 75 5.53 3.97 -10.50
C GLN A 75 6.80 4.68 -9.96
N ILE A 76 6.74 5.20 -8.75
CA ILE A 76 7.86 5.87 -8.09
C ILE A 76 8.88 4.86 -7.55
N THR A 77 8.42 3.76 -6.95
CA THR A 77 9.27 2.84 -6.17
C THR A 77 9.72 1.58 -6.90
N SER A 78 9.02 1.16 -7.96
CA SER A 78 9.14 -0.16 -8.62
C SER A 78 10.55 -0.54 -9.05
N ASN A 79 11.41 0.42 -9.34
CA ASN A 79 12.77 0.18 -9.81
C ASN A 79 13.82 1.02 -9.10
N TYR A 80 13.47 1.54 -7.92
CA TYR A 80 14.33 2.42 -7.14
C TYR A 80 15.71 1.81 -6.87
N ILE A 81 15.74 0.57 -6.39
CA ILE A 81 16.98 -0.16 -6.08
C ILE A 81 17.73 -0.50 -7.37
N TYR A 82 17.01 -1.01 -8.37
CA TYR A 82 17.59 -1.44 -9.65
C TYR A 82 18.28 -0.30 -10.40
N LYS A 83 17.64 0.88 -10.50
CA LYS A 83 18.21 2.06 -11.17
C LYS A 83 19.48 2.56 -10.50
N ASP A 84 19.53 2.50 -9.18
CA ASP A 84 20.68 2.96 -8.42
C ASP A 84 21.83 1.95 -8.56
N PHE A 85 21.51 0.66 -8.44
CA PHE A 85 22.45 -0.43 -8.70
C PHE A 85 23.10 -0.32 -10.09
N ASN A 86 22.33 -0.14 -11.15
CA ASN A 86 22.87 -0.03 -12.51
C ASN A 86 23.79 1.18 -12.72
N LYS A 87 23.63 2.24 -11.92
CA LYS A 87 24.48 3.44 -12.02
C LYS A 87 25.75 3.34 -11.20
N GLU A 88 25.67 2.68 -10.05
CA GLU A 88 26.73 2.66 -9.03
C GLU A 88 27.35 1.27 -8.83
N SER A 89 27.05 0.30 -9.69
CA SER A 89 27.49 -1.10 -9.57
C SER A 89 28.99 -1.21 -9.29
N ILE A 90 29.85 -0.57 -10.07
CA ILE A 90 31.31 -0.61 -9.88
C ILE A 90 31.71 -0.14 -8.46
N TYR A 91 31.10 0.94 -7.97
CA TYR A 91 31.39 1.48 -6.63
C TYR A 91 30.84 0.58 -5.50
N ILE A 92 29.68 -0.03 -5.72
CA ILE A 92 29.06 -0.97 -4.78
C ILE A 92 29.92 -2.24 -4.64
N PHE A 93 30.51 -2.72 -5.74
CA PHE A 93 31.25 -3.99 -5.76
C PHE A 93 32.70 -3.90 -5.30
N THR A 94 33.35 -2.75 -5.48
CA THR A 94 34.74 -2.52 -5.05
C THR A 94 34.92 -2.43 -3.53
N ARG A 95 33.83 -2.40 -2.74
CA ARG A 95 33.86 -2.40 -1.28
C ARG A 95 32.90 -3.46 -0.72
N THR A 96 33.37 -4.69 -0.58
CA THR A 96 32.60 -5.89 -0.22
C THR A 96 31.72 -5.75 1.03
N ASP A 97 32.21 -5.13 2.11
CA ASP A 97 31.42 -4.92 3.34
C ASP A 97 30.29 -3.86 3.21
N ASN A 98 30.30 -3.07 2.13
CA ASN A 98 29.29 -2.04 1.90
C ASN A 98 28.05 -2.54 1.16
N LYS A 99 28.04 -3.75 0.55
CA LYS A 99 26.87 -4.23 -0.22
C LYS A 99 25.64 -4.42 0.66
N ASN A 100 25.76 -5.15 1.76
CA ASN A 100 24.66 -5.39 2.68
C ASN A 100 24.16 -4.08 3.31
N ARG A 101 25.09 -3.19 3.67
CA ARG A 101 24.76 -1.86 4.21
C ARG A 101 24.05 -1.00 3.18
N TRP A 102 24.48 -1.02 1.93
CA TRP A 102 23.85 -0.31 0.82
C TRP A 102 22.42 -0.82 0.60
N ILE A 103 22.20 -2.15 0.56
CA ILE A 103 20.84 -2.73 0.43
C ILE A 103 19.94 -2.29 1.59
N ASN A 104 20.46 -2.31 2.83
CA ASN A 104 19.69 -1.86 3.99
C ASN A 104 19.33 -0.38 3.91
N ASN A 105 20.26 0.48 3.49
CA ASN A 105 20.00 1.90 3.28
C ASN A 105 18.93 2.09 2.21
N LYS A 106 19.00 1.38 1.08
CA LYS A 106 18.00 1.44 0.00
C LYS A 106 16.62 0.97 0.45
N PHE A 107 16.56 -0.06 1.29
CA PHE A 107 15.33 -0.51 1.91
C PHE A 107 14.73 0.58 2.82
N LEU A 108 15.53 1.19 3.69
CA LEU A 108 15.09 2.28 4.57
C LEU A 108 14.62 3.50 3.76
N GLU A 109 15.33 3.87 2.70
CA GLU A 109 14.92 4.94 1.78
C GLU A 109 13.55 4.64 1.14
N LEU A 110 13.33 3.40 0.67
CA LEU A 110 12.02 2.96 0.15
C LEU A 110 10.91 3.06 1.21
N VAL A 111 11.16 2.60 2.43
CA VAL A 111 10.21 2.70 3.54
C VAL A 111 9.87 4.17 3.82
N GLN A 112 10.86 5.05 3.88
CA GLN A 112 10.65 6.48 4.11
C GLN A 112 9.82 7.14 3.01
N ILE A 113 10.08 6.78 1.74
CA ILE A 113 9.32 7.27 0.58
C ILE A 113 7.84 6.88 0.70
N ILE A 114 7.56 5.59 0.93
CA ILE A 114 6.19 5.06 1.03
C ILE A 114 5.48 5.64 2.25
N PHE A 115 6.16 5.68 3.40
CA PHE A 115 5.62 6.24 4.64
C PHE A 115 5.25 7.72 4.45
N SER A 116 6.16 8.53 3.89
CA SER A 116 5.92 9.96 3.69
C SER A 116 4.75 10.21 2.74
N TYR A 117 4.63 9.41 1.68
CA TYR A 117 3.51 9.49 0.75
C TYR A 117 2.18 9.24 1.46
N TYR A 118 2.04 8.11 2.15
CA TYR A 118 0.79 7.75 2.82
C TYR A 118 0.50 8.64 4.04
N ALA A 119 1.50 9.13 4.77
CA ALA A 119 1.30 10.10 5.83
C ALA A 119 0.61 11.38 5.31
N ILE A 120 1.03 11.87 4.14
CA ILE A 120 0.38 13.01 3.47
C ILE A 120 -1.05 12.64 3.07
N GLN A 121 -1.27 11.45 2.48
CA GLN A 121 -2.62 11.05 2.07
C GLN A 121 -3.58 10.92 3.25
N PHE A 122 -3.16 10.29 4.35
CA PHE A 122 -3.96 10.17 5.56
C PHE A 122 -4.28 11.54 6.16
N PHE A 123 -3.29 12.45 6.17
CA PHE A 123 -3.52 13.82 6.59
C PHE A 123 -4.54 14.55 5.72
N LEU A 124 -4.45 14.41 4.39
CA LEU A 124 -5.43 15.00 3.46
C LEU A 124 -6.84 14.46 3.69
N VAL A 125 -7.01 13.16 3.91
CA VAL A 125 -8.31 12.56 4.24
C VAL A 125 -8.86 13.15 5.53
N PHE A 126 -8.03 13.26 6.57
CA PHE A 126 -8.44 13.84 7.85
C PHE A 126 -8.86 15.31 7.70
N ALA A 127 -8.03 16.12 7.05
CA ALA A 127 -8.29 17.54 6.85
C ALA A 127 -9.56 17.78 6.02
N LEU A 128 -9.67 17.14 4.85
CA LEU A 128 -10.84 17.29 3.99
C LEU A 128 -12.12 16.74 4.62
N GLY A 129 -12.02 15.65 5.39
CA GLY A 129 -13.12 15.14 6.19
C GLY A 129 -13.60 16.18 7.21
N LYS A 130 -12.68 16.78 7.97
CA LYS A 130 -12.99 17.86 8.93
C LYS A 130 -13.61 19.09 8.27
N PHE A 131 -13.08 19.53 7.13
CA PHE A 131 -13.65 20.63 6.35
C PHE A 131 -15.07 20.35 5.85
N ASN A 132 -15.44 19.08 5.67
CA ASN A 132 -16.78 18.65 5.26
C ASN A 132 -17.64 18.17 6.46
N GLU A 133 -17.35 18.66 7.66
CA GLU A 133 -18.12 18.41 8.90
C GLU A 133 -18.15 16.96 9.39
N PHE A 134 -17.19 16.12 8.97
CA PHE A 134 -17.09 14.78 9.56
C PHE A 134 -16.55 14.87 11.00
N THR A 135 -17.20 14.14 11.91
CA THR A 135 -16.83 14.08 13.34
C THR A 135 -16.13 12.76 13.66
N ILE A 136 -15.45 12.73 14.80
CA ILE A 136 -14.91 11.47 15.34
C ILE A 136 -15.88 11.08 16.45
N VAL A 137 -16.62 10.00 16.27
CA VAL A 137 -17.61 9.56 17.26
C VAL A 137 -16.91 8.91 18.46
N ASN A 138 -15.93 8.04 18.20
CA ASN A 138 -15.14 7.37 19.22
C ASN A 138 -13.64 7.48 18.94
N ILE A 139 -12.94 8.28 19.75
CA ILE A 139 -11.50 8.54 19.56
C ILE A 139 -10.63 7.30 19.74
N LYS A 140 -11.01 6.39 20.65
CA LYS A 140 -10.24 5.20 20.97
C LYS A 140 -10.23 4.26 19.77
N GLU A 141 -11.39 3.95 19.22
CA GLU A 141 -11.53 3.05 18.08
C GLU A 141 -10.98 3.66 16.80
N PHE A 142 -11.22 4.96 16.59
CA PHE A 142 -10.63 5.69 15.48
C PHE A 142 -9.10 5.59 15.51
N SER A 143 -8.46 5.76 16.67
CA SER A 143 -7.00 5.66 16.79
C SER A 143 -6.46 4.27 16.46
N ILE A 144 -7.14 3.22 16.93
CA ILE A 144 -6.78 1.82 16.66
C ILE A 144 -6.90 1.53 15.17
N LEU A 145 -8.01 1.90 14.55
CA LEU A 145 -8.28 1.70 13.14
C LEU A 145 -7.31 2.47 12.26
N LEU A 146 -7.00 3.73 12.62
CA LEU A 146 -6.06 4.56 11.87
C LEU A 146 -4.67 3.93 11.87
N VAL A 147 -4.17 3.50 13.04
CA VAL A 147 -2.88 2.79 13.13
C VAL A 147 -2.90 1.51 12.30
N ALA A 148 -3.99 0.74 12.39
CA ALA A 148 -4.13 -0.50 11.65
C ALA A 148 -4.07 -0.29 10.13
N LEU A 149 -4.83 0.69 9.62
CA LEU A 149 -4.83 1.03 8.19
C LEU A 149 -3.46 1.53 7.73
N ILE A 150 -2.82 2.45 8.46
CA ILE A 150 -1.51 2.98 8.10
C ILE A 150 -0.48 1.85 7.94
N ILE A 151 -0.35 0.99 8.97
CA ILE A 151 0.66 -0.07 8.96
C ILE A 151 0.39 -1.05 7.81
N ASN A 152 -0.88 -1.42 7.60
CA ASN A 152 -1.28 -2.37 6.57
C ASN A 152 -1.02 -1.82 5.16
N THR A 153 -1.46 -0.59 4.89
CA THR A 153 -1.26 0.08 3.60
C THR A 153 0.23 0.24 3.30
N ILE A 154 1.04 0.66 4.27
CA ILE A 154 2.49 0.83 4.07
C ILE A 154 3.17 -0.51 3.81
N SER A 155 2.88 -1.53 4.63
CA SER A 155 3.52 -2.85 4.52
C SER A 155 3.26 -3.50 3.16
N ILE A 156 2.03 -3.42 2.64
CA ILE A 156 1.67 -4.00 1.34
C ILE A 156 2.36 -3.27 0.19
N ASN A 157 2.47 -1.95 0.26
CA ASN A 157 3.20 -1.19 -0.74
C ASN A 157 4.71 -1.44 -0.70
N ILE A 158 5.28 -1.71 0.47
CA ILE A 158 6.67 -2.16 0.60
C ILE A 158 6.85 -3.52 -0.09
N ILE A 159 5.97 -4.49 0.18
CA ILE A 159 6.00 -5.82 -0.47
C ILE A 159 5.97 -5.69 -1.99
N LEU A 160 5.03 -4.88 -2.53
CA LEU A 160 4.93 -4.62 -3.96
C LEU A 160 6.18 -3.94 -4.52
N ALA A 161 6.70 -2.92 -3.84
CA ALA A 161 7.91 -2.23 -4.26
C ALA A 161 9.10 -3.20 -4.34
N LEU A 162 9.31 -4.03 -3.30
CA LEU A 162 10.36 -5.04 -3.30
C LEU A 162 10.16 -6.08 -4.41
N PHE A 163 8.92 -6.49 -4.65
CA PHE A 163 8.58 -7.42 -5.73
C PHE A 163 8.98 -6.86 -7.10
N CYS A 164 8.58 -5.63 -7.41
CA CYS A 164 8.95 -4.98 -8.67
C CYS A 164 10.46 -4.76 -8.79
N ASN A 165 11.15 -4.42 -7.70
CA ASN A 165 12.60 -4.26 -7.72
C ASN A 165 13.30 -5.60 -7.99
N LEU A 166 12.82 -6.69 -7.39
CA LEU A 166 13.30 -8.06 -7.68
C LEU A 166 13.13 -8.41 -9.16
N LEU A 167 11.94 -8.15 -9.72
CA LEU A 167 11.68 -8.39 -11.14
C LEU A 167 12.54 -7.49 -12.04
N SER A 168 12.81 -6.25 -11.62
CA SER A 168 13.60 -5.29 -12.39
C SER A 168 15.01 -5.81 -12.66
N PHE A 169 15.62 -6.53 -11.73
CA PHE A 169 16.94 -7.14 -11.93
C PHE A 169 16.98 -8.18 -13.07
N LYS A 170 15.86 -8.82 -13.39
CA LYS A 170 15.77 -9.83 -14.46
C LYS A 170 15.14 -9.33 -15.76
N LEU A 171 14.10 -8.52 -15.65
CA LEU A 171 13.22 -8.14 -16.77
C LEU A 171 13.34 -6.67 -17.17
N GLY A 172 14.08 -5.86 -16.39
CA GLY A 172 14.16 -4.42 -16.57
C GLY A 172 12.96 -3.65 -15.99
N GLU A 173 13.01 -2.32 -16.13
CA GLU A 173 12.07 -1.38 -15.48
C GLU A 173 10.62 -1.52 -15.96
N LEU A 174 10.38 -1.49 -17.27
CA LEU A 174 9.01 -1.40 -17.79
C LEU A 174 8.22 -2.69 -17.57
N LEU A 175 8.86 -3.84 -17.81
CA LEU A 175 8.22 -5.15 -17.65
C LEU A 175 7.94 -5.47 -16.18
N SER A 176 8.84 -5.12 -15.26
CA SER A 176 8.63 -5.34 -13.82
C SER A 176 7.50 -4.50 -13.26
N PHE A 177 7.38 -3.23 -13.68
CA PHE A 177 6.24 -2.37 -13.35
C PHE A 177 4.93 -2.96 -13.88
N GLY A 178 4.89 -3.35 -15.16
CA GLY A 178 3.71 -3.93 -15.80
C GLY A 178 3.25 -5.23 -15.13
N ILE A 179 4.17 -6.17 -14.92
CA ILE A 179 3.87 -7.46 -14.25
C ILE A 179 3.42 -7.24 -12.82
N GLY A 180 4.08 -6.36 -12.06
CA GLY A 180 3.66 -6.03 -10.69
C GLY A 180 2.25 -5.46 -10.63
N SER A 181 1.93 -4.54 -11.53
CA SER A 181 0.60 -3.91 -11.62
C SER A 181 -0.49 -4.91 -12.01
N VAL A 182 -0.18 -5.80 -12.97
CA VAL A 182 -1.10 -6.86 -13.42
C VAL A 182 -1.34 -7.89 -12.32
N LEU A 183 -0.29 -8.38 -11.65
CA LEU A 183 -0.44 -9.35 -10.56
C LEU A 183 -1.19 -8.77 -9.36
N PHE A 184 -0.91 -7.51 -9.01
CA PHE A 184 -1.69 -6.80 -8.00
C PHE A 184 -3.15 -6.74 -8.42
N SER A 185 -3.44 -6.38 -9.67
CA SER A 185 -4.80 -6.27 -10.16
C SER A 185 -5.56 -7.60 -10.19
N LEU A 186 -4.90 -8.65 -10.68
CA LEU A 186 -5.44 -10.01 -10.71
C LEU A 186 -5.78 -10.51 -9.30
N SER A 187 -5.01 -10.14 -8.28
CA SER A 187 -5.31 -10.57 -6.91
C SER A 187 -6.68 -10.07 -6.40
N PHE A 188 -7.08 -8.85 -6.77
CA PHE A 188 -8.42 -8.34 -6.41
C PHE A 188 -9.52 -8.93 -7.28
N ILE A 189 -9.25 -9.16 -8.57
CA ILE A 189 -10.22 -9.81 -9.48
C ILE A 189 -10.52 -11.22 -8.97
N VAL A 190 -9.49 -11.98 -8.57
CA VAL A 190 -9.67 -13.32 -8.02
C VAL A 190 -10.58 -13.28 -6.79
N VAL A 191 -10.36 -12.34 -5.86
CA VAL A 191 -11.22 -12.24 -4.68
C VAL A 191 -12.63 -11.78 -5.01
N PHE A 192 -12.79 -10.84 -5.95
CA PHE A 192 -14.10 -10.46 -6.45
C PHE A 192 -14.88 -11.65 -7.00
N VAL A 193 -14.23 -12.49 -7.83
CA VAL A 193 -14.81 -13.71 -8.38
C VAL A 193 -15.15 -14.70 -7.27
N LEU A 194 -14.24 -14.95 -6.32
CA LEU A 194 -14.48 -15.85 -5.18
C LEU A 194 -15.68 -15.39 -4.34
N ASN A 195 -15.86 -14.08 -4.17
CA ASN A 195 -17.00 -13.51 -3.47
C ASN A 195 -18.32 -13.69 -4.23
N ILE A 196 -18.33 -13.52 -5.56
CA ILE A 196 -19.51 -13.81 -6.39
C ILE A 196 -19.96 -15.27 -6.19
N PHE A 197 -18.99 -16.20 -6.15
CA PHE A 197 -19.26 -17.63 -5.93
C PHE A 197 -19.52 -18.00 -4.46
N LYS A 198 -19.58 -17.03 -3.54
CA LYS A 198 -19.80 -17.24 -2.09
C LYS A 198 -18.83 -18.26 -1.47
N VAL A 199 -17.58 -18.30 -1.96
CA VAL A 199 -16.54 -19.14 -1.37
C VAL A 199 -16.22 -18.62 0.03
N GLU A 200 -16.11 -19.52 1.01
CA GLU A 200 -15.83 -19.16 2.40
C GLU A 200 -14.61 -18.23 2.51
N GLU A 201 -14.80 -17.09 3.19
CA GLU A 201 -13.82 -16.02 3.30
C GLU A 201 -12.45 -16.51 3.82
N LYS A 202 -12.47 -17.49 4.72
CA LYS A 202 -11.27 -18.07 5.35
C LYS A 202 -10.20 -18.52 4.35
N LYS A 203 -10.57 -18.89 3.12
CA LYS A 203 -9.67 -19.48 2.12
C LYS A 203 -8.78 -18.46 1.41
N TYR A 204 -9.17 -17.19 1.34
CA TYR A 204 -8.41 -16.16 0.62
C TYR A 204 -7.91 -15.01 1.50
N LYS A 205 -8.17 -15.05 2.82
CA LYS A 205 -7.69 -14.07 3.81
C LYS A 205 -6.16 -13.92 3.87
N PHE A 206 -5.41 -14.94 3.45
CA PHE A 206 -3.94 -14.94 3.50
C PHE A 206 -3.27 -14.48 2.21
N ILE A 207 -4.05 -14.12 1.16
CA ILE A 207 -3.45 -13.56 -0.05
C ILE A 207 -2.86 -12.18 0.33
N PRO A 208 -1.54 -11.95 0.20
CA PRO A 208 -0.87 -10.81 0.82
C PRO A 208 -1.45 -9.43 0.45
N PHE A 209 -1.92 -9.28 -0.79
CA PHE A 209 -2.51 -8.03 -1.29
C PHE A 209 -3.95 -7.83 -0.81
N VAL A 210 -4.66 -8.93 -0.57
CA VAL A 210 -6.06 -8.97 -0.12
C VAL A 210 -6.15 -8.65 1.37
N CYS A 211 -5.09 -8.95 2.13
CA CYS A 211 -4.95 -8.53 3.53
C CYS A 211 -5.09 -7.01 3.73
N SER A 212 -4.88 -6.19 2.68
CA SER A 212 -5.08 -4.73 2.74
C SER A 212 -6.53 -4.34 3.03
N ILE A 213 -7.50 -5.13 2.53
CA ILE A 213 -8.92 -4.78 2.61
C ILE A 213 -9.47 -5.32 3.93
N THR A 214 -9.59 -4.44 4.91
CA THR A 214 -10.19 -4.73 6.21
C THR A 214 -11.63 -5.21 6.09
N SER A 215 -12.42 -4.72 5.12
CA SER A 215 -13.83 -5.16 4.98
C SER A 215 -14.02 -6.58 4.47
N TRP A 216 -13.01 -7.19 3.86
CA TRP A 216 -13.07 -8.59 3.41
C TRP A 216 -12.57 -9.56 4.49
N ASN A 217 -12.09 -8.97 5.56
CA ASN A 217 -11.49 -9.63 6.70
C ASN A 217 -12.44 -9.61 7.91
N ILE A 218 -13.45 -8.75 7.87
CA ILE A 218 -14.47 -8.50 8.90
C ILE A 218 -15.83 -8.54 8.21
N ASN A 219 -16.84 -9.18 8.79
CA ASN A 219 -18.22 -9.04 8.28
C ASN A 219 -18.63 -7.56 8.30
N PHE A 220 -18.61 -6.89 7.15
CA PHE A 220 -18.85 -5.44 7.05
C PHE A 220 -20.28 -5.06 7.49
N ASN A 221 -21.27 -5.93 7.27
CA ASN A 221 -22.63 -5.76 7.77
C ASN A 221 -22.66 -5.65 9.32
N ASN A 222 -21.76 -6.34 10.01
CA ASN A 222 -21.62 -6.20 11.45
C ASN A 222 -20.89 -4.91 11.87
N ILE A 223 -20.24 -4.14 10.99
CA ILE A 223 -19.59 -2.86 11.35
C ILE A 223 -20.59 -1.69 11.22
N ILE A 224 -21.58 -1.84 10.35
CA ILE A 224 -22.67 -0.86 10.17
C ILE A 224 -23.75 -1.10 11.25
N ASP A 225 -24.02 -2.35 11.61
CA ASP A 225 -25.06 -2.72 12.59
C ASP A 225 -24.56 -2.88 14.04
N ARG A 226 -23.24 -2.98 14.31
CA ARG A 226 -22.74 -3.03 15.69
C ARG A 226 -22.72 -1.63 16.29
N ASN A 227 -23.31 -1.52 17.47
CA ASN A 227 -22.94 -0.48 18.43
C ASN A 227 -21.41 -0.40 18.49
N ILE A 228 -20.92 0.79 18.18
CA ILE A 228 -19.54 1.18 17.86
C ILE A 228 -18.50 0.61 18.85
N HIS A 229 -18.90 0.35 20.11
CA HIS A 229 -18.08 -0.10 21.25
C HIS A 229 -17.23 -1.38 21.12
N ASP A 230 -17.41 -2.20 20.08
CA ASP A 230 -16.74 -3.51 19.95
C ASP A 230 -15.62 -3.57 18.88
N PHE A 231 -15.05 -2.42 18.49
CA PHE A 231 -13.82 -2.41 17.68
C PHE A 231 -12.61 -2.78 18.56
N SER A 232 -12.47 -4.07 18.88
CA SER A 232 -11.27 -4.60 19.52
C SER A 232 -10.19 -4.92 18.47
N PHE A 233 -8.91 -4.85 18.84
CA PHE A 233 -7.79 -5.37 18.01
C PHE A 233 -7.99 -6.84 17.60
N PHE A 234 -8.89 -7.54 18.29
CA PHE A 234 -9.40 -8.87 18.03
C PHE A 234 -10.75 -8.75 17.32
N ILE A 235 -10.75 -8.28 16.07
CA ILE A 235 -11.98 -8.37 15.29
C ILE A 235 -12.33 -9.85 15.19
N SER A 236 -13.49 -10.23 15.73
CA SER A 236 -13.97 -11.60 15.78
C SER A 236 -13.80 -12.26 14.41
N ASN A 237 -12.89 -13.23 14.31
CA ASN A 237 -12.49 -14.00 13.11
C ASN A 237 -11.35 -13.46 12.22
N ASN A 238 -10.63 -12.40 12.59
CA ASN A 238 -9.35 -12.06 11.93
C ASN A 238 -8.37 -11.34 12.86
N ASN A 239 -7.25 -11.99 13.18
CA ASN A 239 -6.19 -11.36 13.96
C ASN A 239 -5.38 -10.43 13.05
N PHE A 240 -5.67 -9.13 13.12
CA PHE A 240 -4.86 -8.09 12.50
C PHE A 240 -3.35 -8.29 12.75
N LEU A 241 -3.00 -8.73 13.96
CA LEU A 241 -1.64 -9.13 14.35
C LEU A 241 -1.05 -10.24 13.47
N ILE A 242 -1.82 -11.27 13.11
CA ILE A 242 -1.35 -12.35 12.24
C ILE A 242 -1.02 -11.80 10.85
N ASN A 243 -1.86 -10.91 10.31
CA ASN A 243 -1.59 -10.28 9.01
C ASN A 243 -0.31 -9.46 9.03
N LEU A 244 -0.08 -8.70 10.11
CA LEU A 244 1.17 -7.95 10.28
C LEU A 244 2.39 -8.87 10.38
N VAL A 245 2.29 -9.97 11.12
CA VAL A 245 3.38 -10.95 11.23
C VAL A 245 3.69 -11.58 9.85
N VAL A 246 2.65 -11.98 9.11
CA VAL A 246 2.82 -12.53 7.75
C VAL A 246 3.46 -11.51 6.82
N GLN A 247 3.01 -10.25 6.83
CA GLN A 247 3.59 -9.19 6.01
C GLN A 247 5.05 -8.91 6.38
N ALA A 248 5.38 -8.85 7.67
CA ALA A 248 6.75 -8.68 8.13
C ALA A 248 7.67 -9.83 7.67
N LEU A 249 7.19 -11.07 7.75
CA LEU A 249 7.91 -12.25 7.26
C LEU A 249 8.15 -12.17 5.74
N VAL A 250 7.13 -11.79 4.96
CA VAL A 250 7.27 -11.61 3.50
C VAL A 250 8.30 -10.54 3.19
N ILE A 251 8.27 -9.39 3.86
CA ILE A 251 9.26 -8.30 3.67
C ILE A 251 10.68 -8.80 3.96
N ILE A 252 10.87 -9.55 5.06
CA ILE A 252 12.18 -10.12 5.43
C ILE A 252 12.67 -11.09 4.35
N VAL A 253 11.80 -12.01 3.89
CA VAL A 253 12.14 -12.99 2.85
C VAL A 253 12.50 -12.29 1.54
N MET A 254 11.71 -11.32 1.08
CA MET A 254 11.98 -10.59 -0.15
C MET A 254 13.28 -9.80 -0.08
N THR A 255 13.55 -9.15 1.05
CA THR A 255 14.81 -8.43 1.26
C THR A 255 16.00 -9.39 1.23
N LYS A 256 15.89 -10.58 1.84
CA LYS A 256 16.93 -11.62 1.75
C LYS A 256 17.14 -12.10 0.31
N ILE A 257 16.07 -12.32 -0.46
CA ILE A 257 16.18 -12.73 -1.87
C ILE A 257 16.89 -11.65 -2.69
N ILE A 258 16.57 -10.37 -2.49
CA ILE A 258 17.27 -9.24 -3.15
C ILE A 258 18.76 -9.31 -2.85
N ARG A 259 19.15 -9.50 -1.58
CA ARG A 259 20.56 -9.64 -1.18
C ARG A 259 21.24 -10.79 -1.89
N ILE A 260 20.61 -11.96 -1.95
CA ILE A 260 21.16 -13.14 -2.62
C ILE A 260 21.37 -12.88 -4.11
N ILE A 261 20.39 -12.26 -4.78
CA ILE A 261 20.48 -11.95 -6.22
C ILE A 261 21.63 -10.96 -6.47
N ILE A 262 21.68 -9.86 -5.72
CA ILE A 262 22.71 -8.83 -5.89
C ILE A 262 24.11 -9.39 -5.62
N ASN A 263 24.26 -10.26 -4.63
CA ASN A 263 25.56 -10.86 -4.32
C ASN A 263 26.04 -11.86 -5.39
N LYS A 264 25.13 -12.40 -6.21
CA LYS A 264 25.45 -13.31 -7.33
C LYS A 264 25.73 -12.60 -8.65
N ILE A 265 25.44 -11.30 -8.76
CA ILE A 265 25.73 -10.54 -9.98
C ILE A 265 27.22 -10.19 -9.95
N ASP A 266 28.04 -10.82 -10.77
CA ASP A 266 29.42 -10.38 -10.95
C ASP A 266 29.44 -9.11 -11.82
N VAL A 267 30.12 -8.07 -11.36
CA VAL A 267 30.31 -6.84 -12.15
C VAL A 267 31.50 -7.09 -13.07
N LEU A 268 31.21 -7.31 -14.35
CA LEU A 268 32.17 -7.27 -15.47
C LEU A 268 32.58 -5.82 -15.77
#